data_AF-A0A8B5ZPH7-F1
#
_entry.id   AF-A0A8B5ZPH7-F1
#
_cell.length_a   1.000
_cell.length_b   1.000
_cell.length_c   1.000
_cell.angle_alpha   90.00
_cell.angle_beta   90.00
_cell.angle_gamma   90.00
#
_symmetry.space_group_name_H-M   'P 1'
#
loop_
_entity.id
_entity.type
_entity.pdbx_description
1 polymer ?
#
loop_
_entity_poly.entity_id
_entity_poly.type
_entity_poly.pdbx_seq_one_letter_code
_entity_poly.pdbx_strand_id
1 'polypeptide(L)'
;MSTESKTAQLITKLIRETAKGNVQWKVHDAPRALNHDTEQSVPLYLQTEYKGKNLGVYDLRTKSFYDEHEFYWSESIGFCIVDDYGRVVWEANEYSPALLDLFNTAREQASGIDDILDDLLGD
;
A
#
# COMPACT_ATOMS: atom_id res chain seq x y z
N MET A 1 -15.71 17.39 -9.21
CA MET A 1 -15.08 16.08 -8.96
C MET A 1 -14.92 15.89 -7.47
N SER A 2 -15.39 14.76 -6.92
CA SER A 2 -15.17 14.38 -5.52
C SER A 2 -13.69 14.02 -5.28
N THR A 3 -13.30 13.98 -4.01
CA THR A 3 -11.98 13.51 -3.59
C THR A 3 -11.74 12.07 -4.03
N GLU A 4 -12.73 11.19 -3.88
CA GLU A 4 -12.70 9.79 -4.35
C GLU A 4 -12.31 9.67 -5.83
N SER A 5 -12.95 10.46 -6.70
CA SER A 5 -12.66 10.44 -8.14
C SER A 5 -11.22 10.88 -8.46
N LYS A 6 -10.66 11.82 -7.69
CA LYS A 6 -9.27 12.25 -7.84
C LYS A 6 -8.29 11.22 -7.28
N THR A 7 -8.64 10.56 -6.18
CA THR A 7 -7.86 9.46 -5.60
C THR A 7 -7.74 8.30 -6.58
N ALA A 8 -8.86 7.87 -7.18
CA ALA A 8 -8.85 6.82 -8.20
C ALA A 8 -7.94 7.18 -9.38
N GLN A 9 -8.01 8.42 -9.87
CA GLN A 9 -7.12 8.91 -10.94
C GLN A 9 -5.64 8.91 -10.54
N LEU A 10 -5.34 9.25 -9.29
CA LEU A 10 -3.98 9.19 -8.75
C LEU A 10 -3.47 7.75 -8.73
N ILE A 11 -4.26 6.81 -8.20
CA ILE A 11 -3.90 5.39 -8.12
C ILE A 11 -3.62 4.82 -9.52
N THR A 12 -4.51 5.04 -10.50
CA THR A 12 -4.30 4.61 -11.89
C THR A 12 -3.06 5.25 -12.53
N LYS A 13 -2.69 6.46 -12.10
CA LYS A 13 -1.45 7.09 -12.54
C LYS A 13 -0.23 6.42 -11.91
N LEU A 14 -0.25 6.15 -10.62
CA LEU A 14 0.85 5.50 -9.90
C LEU A 14 1.11 4.09 -10.43
N ILE A 15 0.07 3.30 -10.76
CA ILE A 15 0.25 1.97 -11.39
C ILE A 15 1.09 2.10 -12.66
N ARG A 16 0.67 2.98 -13.58
CA ARG A 16 1.35 3.17 -14.86
C ARG A 16 2.78 3.68 -14.70
N GLU A 17 3.02 4.56 -13.75
CA GLU A 17 4.37 5.08 -13.51
C GLU A 17 5.27 4.07 -12.79
N THR A 18 4.70 3.20 -11.94
CA THR A 18 5.42 2.10 -11.28
C THR A 18 5.84 1.05 -12.30
N ALA A 19 4.91 0.59 -13.16
CA ALA A 19 5.19 -0.36 -14.23
C ALA A 19 6.23 0.14 -15.25
N LYS A 20 6.39 1.46 -15.40
CA LYS A 20 7.43 2.08 -16.24
C LYS A 20 8.76 2.29 -15.53
N GLY A 21 8.85 2.03 -14.22
CA GLY A 21 10.02 2.30 -13.40
C GLY A 21 10.21 3.77 -13.00
N ASN A 22 9.25 4.66 -13.30
CA ASN A 22 9.31 6.09 -12.94
C ASN A 22 8.97 6.34 -11.46
N VAL A 23 8.25 5.41 -10.84
CA VAL A 23 7.95 5.37 -9.40
C VAL A 23 8.60 4.12 -8.83
N GLN A 24 9.27 4.27 -7.70
CA GLN A 24 10.09 3.23 -7.09
C GLN A 24 9.63 3.02 -5.65
N TRP A 25 9.01 1.87 -5.41
CA TRP A 25 8.53 1.48 -4.09
C TRP A 25 9.62 0.74 -3.32
N LYS A 26 9.67 0.98 -2.01
CA LYS A 26 10.59 0.31 -1.10
C LYS A 26 9.84 -0.17 0.14
N VAL A 27 10.26 -1.30 0.67
CA VAL A 27 9.82 -1.77 1.99
C VAL A 27 10.30 -0.77 3.04
N HIS A 28 9.39 -0.33 3.90
CA HIS A 28 9.70 0.58 4.99
C HIS A 28 8.91 0.17 6.24
N ASP A 29 9.34 0.64 7.41
CA ASP A 29 8.55 0.48 8.62
C ASP A 29 7.24 1.25 8.48
N ALA A 30 6.13 0.58 8.84
CA ALA A 30 4.82 1.20 8.84
C ALA A 30 4.76 2.35 9.87
N PRO A 31 4.19 3.51 9.51
CA PRO A 31 3.88 4.57 10.45
C PRO A 31 3.18 4.03 11.71
N ARG A 32 3.63 4.44 12.89
CA ARG A 32 3.08 3.95 14.17
C ARG A 32 1.55 4.08 14.25
N ALA A 33 0.99 5.14 13.67
CA ALA A 33 -0.45 5.38 13.63
C ALA A 33 -1.25 4.27 12.93
N LEU A 34 -0.65 3.50 12.01
CA LEU A 34 -1.32 2.40 11.32
C LEU A 34 -1.41 1.13 12.16
N ASN A 35 -0.60 0.99 13.22
CA ASN A 35 -0.47 -0.23 14.03
C ASN A 35 -0.82 -0.05 15.52
N HIS A 36 -0.87 1.19 16.02
CA HIS A 36 -1.00 1.48 17.45
C HIS A 36 -2.47 1.74 17.83
N ASP A 37 -2.89 1.25 19.00
CA ASP A 37 -4.21 1.44 19.63
C ASP A 37 -5.45 0.96 18.85
N THR A 38 -5.26 0.10 17.84
CA THR A 38 -6.32 -0.35 16.94
C THR A 38 -6.29 -1.87 16.80
N GLU A 39 -7.45 -2.49 16.55
CA GLU A 39 -7.57 -3.92 16.30
C GLU A 39 -7.11 -4.30 14.89
N GLN A 40 -6.09 -3.61 14.39
CA GLN A 40 -5.55 -3.74 13.06
C GLN A 40 -4.04 -3.94 13.10
N SER A 41 -3.52 -4.52 12.04
CA SER A 41 -2.10 -4.77 11.84
C SER A 41 -1.75 -4.51 10.39
N VAL A 42 -0.59 -3.89 10.17
CA VAL A 42 0.01 -3.63 8.86
C VAL A 42 1.27 -4.47 8.72
N PRO A 43 1.17 -5.69 8.14
CA PRO A 43 2.31 -6.61 8.03
C PRO A 43 3.35 -6.18 7.01
N LEU A 44 2.91 -5.50 5.94
CA LEU A 44 3.78 -5.00 4.88
C LEU A 44 3.39 -3.57 4.54
N TYR A 45 4.38 -2.69 4.60
CA TYR A 45 4.27 -1.29 4.20
C TYR A 45 5.32 -0.98 3.12
N LEU A 46 4.85 -0.44 2.01
CA LEU A 46 5.68 0.02 0.90
C LEU A 46 5.53 1.52 0.78
N GLN A 47 6.65 2.23 0.60
CA GLN A 47 6.66 3.69 0.47
C GLN A 47 7.39 4.11 -0.81
N THR A 48 6.92 5.21 -1.40
CA THR A 48 7.60 5.93 -2.48
C THR A 48 7.51 7.44 -2.23
N GLU A 49 8.46 8.19 -2.79
CA GLU A 49 8.30 9.63 -2.97
C GLU A 49 7.71 9.89 -4.37
N TYR A 50 6.64 10.67 -4.47
CA TYR A 50 6.07 11.10 -5.74
C TYR A 50 5.75 12.59 -5.69
N LYS A 51 6.45 13.39 -6.51
CA LYS A 51 6.29 14.85 -6.59
C LYS A 51 6.46 15.56 -5.23
N GLY A 52 7.47 15.16 -4.45
CA GLY A 52 7.74 15.74 -3.13
C GLY A 52 6.70 15.37 -2.06
N LYS A 53 5.99 14.25 -2.25
CA LYS A 53 5.04 13.69 -1.29
C LYS A 53 5.38 12.23 -1.05
N ASN A 54 5.41 11.85 0.22
CA ASN A 54 5.60 10.46 0.61
C ASN A 54 4.25 9.75 0.58
N LEU A 55 4.17 8.72 -0.23
CA LEU A 55 2.97 7.91 -0.44
C LEU A 55 3.26 6.50 0.05
N GLY A 56 2.28 5.89 0.72
CA GLY A 56 2.36 4.52 1.22
C GLY A 56 1.24 3.65 0.66
N VAL A 57 1.55 2.39 0.36
CA VAL A 57 0.55 1.33 0.16
C VAL A 57 0.87 0.18 1.10
N TYR A 58 -0.16 -0.47 1.62
CA TYR A 58 0.03 -1.47 2.65
C TYR A 58 -1.05 -2.53 2.71
N ASP A 59 -0.66 -3.70 3.20
CA ASP A 59 -1.59 -4.76 3.61
C ASP A 59 -2.16 -4.40 4.99
N LEU A 60 -3.48 -4.46 5.14
CA LEU A 60 -4.21 -4.13 6.35
C LEU A 60 -5.02 -5.33 6.81
N ARG A 61 -4.69 -5.85 7.98
CA ARG A 61 -5.42 -6.90 8.67
C ARG A 61 -6.22 -6.32 9.81
N THR A 62 -7.54 -6.48 9.81
CA THR A 62 -8.42 -5.96 10.86
C THR A 62 -9.18 -7.10 11.52
N LYS A 63 -9.28 -7.12 12.85
CA LYS A 63 -10.17 -8.04 13.55
C LYS A 63 -11.62 -7.60 13.35
N SER A 64 -12.45 -8.52 12.89
CA SER A 64 -13.89 -8.34 12.74
C SER A 64 -14.59 -9.30 13.69
N PHE A 65 -15.46 -8.78 14.53
CA PHE A 65 -16.19 -9.56 15.53
C PHE A 65 -17.54 -10.02 14.96
N TYR A 66 -17.84 -11.30 15.08
CA TYR A 66 -19.18 -11.84 14.84
C TYR A 66 -20.06 -11.66 16.08
N ASP A 67 -19.49 -11.85 17.27
CA ASP A 67 -20.09 -11.61 18.59
C ASP A 67 -19.03 -11.15 19.62
N GLU A 68 -19.36 -11.10 20.92
CA GLU A 68 -18.45 -10.66 21.99
C GLU A 68 -17.21 -11.57 22.19
N HIS A 69 -17.18 -12.76 21.59
CA HIS A 69 -16.21 -13.83 21.84
C HIS A 69 -15.58 -14.46 20.58
N GLU A 70 -16.18 -14.30 19.40
CA GLU A 70 -15.69 -14.82 18.13
C GLU A 70 -15.29 -13.68 17.17
N PHE A 71 -14.04 -13.71 16.71
CA PHE A 71 -13.53 -12.80 15.69
C PHE A 71 -12.81 -13.55 14.56
N TYR A 72 -12.80 -12.94 13.38
CA TYR A 72 -11.96 -13.34 12.26
C TYR A 72 -11.08 -12.16 11.82
N TRP A 73 -10.01 -12.47 11.11
CA TRP A 73 -9.19 -11.46 10.45
C TRP A 73 -9.73 -11.19 9.05
N SER A 74 -10.03 -9.93 8.77
CA SER A 74 -10.27 -9.44 7.41
C SER A 74 -8.97 -8.86 6.86
N GLU A 75 -8.68 -9.12 5.58
CA GLU A 75 -7.54 -8.53 4.87
C GLU A 75 -8.04 -7.51 3.84
N SER A 76 -7.38 -6.37 3.77
CA SER A 76 -7.67 -5.27 2.85
C SER A 76 -6.38 -4.54 2.49
N ILE A 77 -6.45 -3.63 1.52
CA ILE A 77 -5.30 -2.81 1.12
C ILE A 77 -5.58 -1.37 1.48
N GLY A 78 -4.61 -0.71 2.10
CA GLY A 78 -4.65 0.70 2.42
C GLY A 78 -3.70 1.52 1.54
N PHE A 79 -4.07 2.78 1.35
CA PHE A 79 -3.23 3.82 0.74
C PHE A 79 -3.14 5.01 1.68
N CYS A 80 -1.97 5.59 1.84
CA CYS A 80 -1.80 6.78 2.67
C CYS A 80 -0.82 7.80 2.12
N ILE A 81 -0.93 9.02 2.64
CA ILE A 81 0.07 10.07 2.50
C ILE A 81 0.69 10.25 3.88
N VAL A 82 2.02 10.29 3.92
CA VAL A 82 2.77 10.56 5.14
C VAL A 82 3.53 11.88 5.03
N ASP A 83 3.65 12.60 6.15
CA ASP A 83 4.50 13.78 6.23
C ASP A 83 5.99 13.41 6.37
N ASP A 84 6.85 14.41 6.41
CA ASP A 84 8.30 14.22 6.55
C ASP A 84 8.72 13.63 7.92
N TYR A 85 7.77 13.52 8.85
CA TYR A 85 7.97 12.96 10.19
C TYR A 85 7.36 11.55 10.31
N GLY A 86 6.90 10.96 9.20
CA GLY A 86 6.29 9.63 9.18
C GLY A 86 4.90 9.57 9.80
N ARG A 87 4.20 10.72 9.92
CA ARG A 87 2.81 10.77 10.39
C ARG A 87 1.86 10.60 9.21
N VAL A 88 0.87 9.74 9.37
CA VAL A 88 -0.22 9.60 8.39
C VAL A 88 -1.07 10.87 8.41
N VAL A 89 -1.10 11.59 7.29
CA VAL A 89 -1.90 12.82 7.14
C VAL A 89 -3.21 12.59 6.43
N TRP A 90 -3.31 11.49 5.66
CA TRP A 90 -4.51 11.08 4.96
C TRP A 90 -4.39 9.60 4.58
N GLU A 91 -5.51 8.87 4.60
CA GLU A 91 -5.58 7.46 4.21
C GLU A 91 -6.89 7.12 3.50
N ALA A 92 -6.86 6.03 2.73
CA ALA A 92 -8.01 5.38 2.13
C ALA A 92 -7.85 3.85 2.22
N ASN A 93 -8.78 3.21 2.92
CA ASN A 93 -8.76 1.77 3.22
C ASN A 93 -9.98 1.04 2.63
N GLU A 94 -10.79 1.74 1.84
CA GLU A 94 -11.93 1.15 1.14
C GLU A 94 -11.46 0.23 0.02
N TYR A 95 -12.17 -0.89 -0.14
CA TYR A 95 -11.86 -1.84 -1.20
C TYR A 95 -11.94 -1.16 -2.58
N SER A 96 -10.84 -1.25 -3.33
CA SER A 96 -10.72 -0.74 -4.68
C SER A 96 -9.85 -1.70 -5.50
N PRO A 97 -10.35 -2.24 -6.62
CA PRO A 97 -9.54 -3.08 -7.50
C PRO A 97 -8.27 -2.38 -7.99
N ALA A 98 -8.34 -1.06 -8.22
CA ALA A 98 -7.17 -0.27 -8.61
C ALA A 98 -6.15 -0.14 -7.47
N LEU A 99 -6.60 -0.09 -6.21
CA LEU A 99 -5.69 -0.04 -5.08
C LEU A 99 -4.97 -1.38 -4.88
N LEU A 100 -5.69 -2.49 -5.04
CA LEU A 100 -5.10 -3.83 -5.04
C LEU A 100 -4.05 -3.98 -6.15
N ASP A 101 -4.36 -3.54 -7.36
CA ASP A 101 -3.45 -3.57 -8.51
C ASP A 101 -2.18 -2.74 -8.25
N LEU A 102 -2.33 -1.54 -7.67
CA LEU A 102 -1.19 -0.72 -7.27
C LEU A 102 -0.31 -1.44 -6.24
N PHE A 103 -0.91 -2.02 -5.21
CA PHE A 103 -0.17 -2.73 -4.17
C PHE A 103 0.60 -3.93 -4.73
N ASN A 104 -0.03 -4.74 -5.59
CA ASN A 104 0.63 -5.88 -6.22
C ASN A 104 1.80 -5.43 -7.11
N THR A 105 1.59 -4.44 -7.97
CA THR A 105 2.64 -3.88 -8.84
C THR A 105 3.80 -3.30 -8.01
N ALA A 106 3.49 -2.56 -6.93
CA ALA A 106 4.49 -2.02 -6.02
C ALA A 106 5.27 -3.11 -5.29
N ARG A 107 4.60 -4.19 -4.88
CA ARG A 107 5.20 -5.32 -4.16
C ARG A 107 6.12 -6.13 -5.07
N GLU A 108 5.66 -6.44 -6.28
CA GLU A 108 6.45 -7.11 -7.31
C GLU A 108 7.76 -6.35 -7.56
N GLN A 109 7.64 -5.05 -7.87
CA GLN A 109 8.79 -4.16 -8.05
C GLN A 109 9.70 -4.14 -6.80
N ALA A 110 9.15 -3.90 -5.60
CA ALA A 110 9.95 -3.77 -4.38
C ALA A 110 10.63 -5.08 -3.95
N SER A 111 10.10 -6.23 -4.37
CA SER A 111 10.69 -7.54 -4.10
C SER A 111 11.86 -7.90 -5.01
N GLY A 112 11.97 -7.24 -6.17
CA GLY A 112 12.96 -7.59 -7.19
C GLY A 112 12.74 -8.97 -7.79
N ILE A 113 11.51 -9.51 -7.73
CA ILE A 113 11.22 -10.85 -8.23
C ILE A 113 11.48 -10.98 -9.73
N ASP A 114 11.23 -9.91 -10.51
CA ASP A 114 11.51 -9.90 -11.95
C ASP A 114 13.01 -10.13 -12.22
N ASP A 115 13.88 -9.37 -11.55
CA ASP A 115 15.34 -9.53 -11.67
C ASP A 115 15.78 -10.95 -11.25
N ILE A 116 15.20 -11.48 -10.15
CA ILE A 116 15.49 -12.84 -9.67
C ILE A 116 15.04 -13.90 -10.70
N LEU A 117 13.86 -13.72 -11.30
CA LEU A 117 13.35 -14.65 -12.31
C LEU A 117 14.17 -14.59 -13.59
N ASP A 118 14.57 -13.40 -14.03
CA ASP A 118 15.44 -13.22 -15.19
C ASP A 118 16.81 -13.87 -14.95
N ASP A 119 17.38 -13.75 -13.74
CA ASP A 119 18.65 -14.40 -13.37
C ASP A 119 18.53 -15.93 -13.27
N LEU A 120 17.38 -16.46 -12.80
CA LEU A 120 17.17 -17.90 -12.61
C LEU A 120 16.73 -18.63 -13.89
N LEU A 121 16.07 -17.93 -14.81
CA LEU A 121 15.55 -18.48 -16.06
C LEU A 121 16.41 -18.10 -17.28
N GLY A 122 17.34 -17.16 -17.12
CA GLY A 122 18.37 -16.86 -18.12
C GLY A 122 19.37 -18.02 -18.22
N ASP A 123 19.66 -18.46 -19.45
CA ASP A 123 20.66 -19.49 -19.77
C ASP A 123 22.10 -19.07 -19.38
#